data_AF-A0A246E8U4-F1
#
_entry.id   AF-A0A246E8U4-F1
#
_cell.length_a   1.000
_cell.length_b   1.000
_cell.length_c   1.000
_cell.angle_alpha   90.00
_cell.angle_beta   90.00
_cell.angle_gamma   90.00
#
_symmetry.space_group_name_H-M   'P 1'
#
loop_
_entity.id
_entity.type
_entity.pdbx_description
1 polymer ?
#
loop_
_entity_poly.entity_id
_entity_poly.type
_entity_poly.pdbx_seq_one_letter_code
_entity_poly.pdbx_strand_id
1 'polypeptide(L)'
;MIKGFRDFIMRGNVIDLAVAVVIGGAFTAVVNAIVSSIINPLVELFYQPNEEGIAGPTLTGIYGQPVPFPLGGLITAIISFFAVALVVYFVFVVPMNKWKERQAAKAGVVEETAKLPTEQELLIQIRDLLEKNNAASSTSPAPAAATDAPLRRSQNTPPAAPSA
;
A
#
# COMPACT_ATOMS: atom_id res chain seq x y z
N MET A 1 8.91 -1.92 32.71
CA MET A 1 9.39 -2.24 31.33
C MET A 1 8.44 -3.18 30.59
N ILE A 2 8.06 -4.33 31.16
CA ILE A 2 7.16 -5.30 30.52
C ILE A 2 5.77 -4.71 30.16
N LYS A 3 5.20 -3.85 31.01
CA LYS A 3 3.93 -3.14 30.72
C LYS A 3 4.04 -2.22 29.49
N GLY A 4 5.09 -1.39 29.43
CA GLY A 4 5.33 -0.49 28.29
C GLY A 4 5.65 -1.22 26.98
N PHE A 5 6.27 -2.40 27.05
CA PHE A 5 6.48 -3.26 25.89
C PHE A 5 5.17 -3.87 25.37
N ARG A 6 4.28 -4.31 26.28
CA ARG A 6 2.93 -4.77 25.91
C ARG A 6 2.15 -3.63 25.23
N ASP A 7 2.15 -2.43 25.81
CA ASP A 7 1.45 -1.26 25.26
C ASP A 7 2.03 -0.79 23.90
N PHE A 8 3.28 -1.12 23.62
CA PHE A 8 3.92 -0.90 22.32
C PHE A 8 3.48 -1.92 21.27
N ILE A 9 3.47 -3.21 21.61
CA ILE A 9 3.01 -4.28 20.72
C ILE A 9 1.51 -4.16 20.44
N MET A 10 0.69 -3.81 21.44
CA MET A 10 -0.76 -3.66 21.26
C MET A 10 -1.17 -2.48 20.37
N ARG A 11 -0.22 -1.69 19.85
CA ARG A 11 -0.47 -0.58 18.92
C ARG A 11 -0.87 -1.04 17.50
N GLY A 12 -1.11 -2.33 17.28
CA GLY A 12 -1.64 -2.95 16.06
C GLY A 12 -0.64 -2.96 14.89
N ASN A 13 -0.23 -1.77 14.44
CA ASN A 13 0.69 -1.55 13.34
C ASN A 13 2.04 -2.29 13.50
N VAL A 14 2.50 -2.51 14.73
CA VAL A 14 3.76 -3.22 15.00
C VAL A 14 3.60 -4.74 14.87
N ILE A 15 2.45 -5.28 15.28
CA ILE A 15 2.17 -6.72 15.17
C ILE A 15 2.05 -7.10 13.69
N ASP A 16 1.29 -6.33 12.92
CA ASP A 16 1.07 -6.64 11.50
C ASP A 16 2.38 -6.58 10.70
N LEU A 17 3.23 -5.59 10.99
CA LEU A 17 4.57 -5.49 10.41
C LEU A 17 5.44 -6.69 10.83
N ALA A 18 5.47 -7.03 12.12
CA ALA A 18 6.26 -8.15 12.62
C ALA A 18 5.85 -9.49 12.00
N VAL A 19 4.54 -9.73 11.89
CA VAL A 19 3.97 -10.93 11.26
C VAL A 19 4.34 -10.95 9.77
N ALA A 20 4.22 -9.83 9.06
CA ALA A 20 4.59 -9.74 7.65
C ALA A 20 6.07 -10.10 7.41
N VAL A 21 6.98 -9.60 8.26
CA VAL A 21 8.42 -9.89 8.13
C VAL A 21 8.73 -11.36 8.44
N VAL A 22 8.15 -11.93 9.49
CA VAL A 22 8.38 -13.33 9.88
C VAL A 22 7.84 -14.29 8.82
N ILE A 23 6.61 -14.07 8.34
CA ILE A 23 6.00 -14.89 7.29
C ILE A 23 6.77 -14.72 5.98
N GLY A 24 7.18 -13.49 5.63
CA GLY A 24 8.00 -13.22 4.46
C GLY A 24 9.30 -14.02 4.48
N GLY A 25 10.03 -14.00 5.60
CA GLY A 25 11.27 -14.77 5.76
C GLY A 25 11.07 -16.28 5.69
N ALA A 26 10.04 -16.80 6.37
CA ALA A 26 9.72 -18.24 6.33
C ALA A 26 9.36 -18.70 4.91
N PHE A 27 8.61 -17.88 4.17
CA PHE A 27 8.22 -18.17 2.80
C PHE A 27 9.43 -18.14 1.84
N THR A 28 10.30 -17.13 1.95
CA THR A 28 11.55 -17.08 1.19
C THR A 28 12.38 -18.35 1.41
N ALA A 29 12.44 -18.87 2.64
CA ALA A 29 13.15 -20.12 2.92
C ALA A 29 12.55 -21.33 2.18
N VAL A 30 11.22 -21.44 2.10
CA VAL A 30 10.54 -22.51 1.34
C VAL A 30 10.83 -22.40 -0.15
N VAL A 31 10.72 -21.21 -0.73
CA VAL A 31 11.01 -21.02 -2.17
C VAL A 31 12.48 -21.31 -2.47
N ASN A 32 13.39 -20.83 -1.62
CA ASN A 32 14.82 -21.11 -1.76
C ASN A 32 15.10 -22.61 -1.67
N ALA A 33 14.44 -23.35 -0.77
CA ALA A 33 14.61 -24.80 -0.66
C ALA A 33 14.15 -25.53 -1.93
N ILE A 34 13.06 -25.10 -2.56
CA ILE A 34 12.58 -25.66 -3.83
C ILE A 34 13.57 -25.37 -4.95
N VAL A 35 14.05 -24.13 -5.04
CA VAL A 35 15.01 -23.72 -6.07
C VAL A 35 16.35 -24.43 -5.88
N SER A 36 16.88 -24.51 -4.66
CA SER A 36 18.13 -25.21 -4.39
C SER A 36 18.04 -26.72 -4.59
N SER A 37 16.88 -27.33 -4.37
CA SER A 37 16.72 -28.78 -4.48
C SER A 37 16.35 -29.26 -5.89
N ILE A 38 15.74 -28.41 -6.70
CA ILE A 38 15.24 -28.80 -8.04
C ILE A 38 15.94 -28.01 -9.14
N ILE A 39 16.00 -26.69 -9.02
CA ILE A 39 16.49 -25.82 -10.09
C ILE A 39 18.02 -25.83 -10.13
N ASN A 40 18.70 -25.70 -9.00
CA ASN A 40 20.17 -25.69 -8.98
C ASN A 40 20.76 -26.99 -9.57
N PRO A 41 20.29 -28.20 -9.22
CA PRO A 41 20.78 -29.43 -9.84
C PRO A 41 20.48 -29.52 -11.34
N LEU A 42 19.34 -28.98 -11.80
CA LEU A 42 19.02 -28.92 -13.22
C LEU A 42 19.97 -27.96 -13.96
N VAL A 43 20.29 -26.81 -13.36
CA VAL A 43 21.25 -25.86 -13.91
C VAL A 43 22.64 -26.48 -13.98
N GLU A 44 23.09 -27.13 -12.91
CA GLU A 44 24.38 -27.84 -12.84
C GLU A 44 24.47 -29.00 -13.86
N LEU A 45 23.33 -29.63 -14.21
CA LEU A 45 23.30 -30.66 -15.26
C LEU A 45 23.56 -30.09 -16.66
N PHE A 46 23.04 -28.89 -16.95
CA PHE A 46 23.29 -28.19 -18.23
C PHE A 46 24.59 -27.38 -18.22
N TYR A 47 25.18 -27.17 -17.05
CA TYR A 47 26.36 -26.33 -16.84
C TYR A 47 27.34 -27.04 -15.90
N GLN A 48 28.32 -27.75 -16.46
CA GLN A 48 29.31 -28.50 -15.68
C GLN A 48 30.28 -27.56 -14.96
N PRO A 49 30.40 -27.65 -13.62
CA PRO A 49 31.58 -27.16 -12.92
C PRO A 49 32.79 -28.03 -13.32
N ASN A 50 33.95 -27.40 -13.52
CA ASN A 50 35.19 -28.16 -13.67
C ASN A 50 35.49 -28.93 -12.37
N GLU A 51 36.45 -29.87 -12.39
CA GLU A 51 36.72 -30.86 -11.31
C GLU A 51 36.95 -30.27 -9.89
N GLU A 52 37.09 -28.96 -9.76
CA GLU A 52 37.25 -28.22 -8.50
C GLU A 52 35.97 -27.55 -8.00
N GLY A 53 34.81 -27.79 -8.64
CA GLY A 53 33.53 -27.14 -8.29
C GLY A 53 33.43 -25.68 -8.73
N ILE A 54 34.41 -25.21 -9.50
CA ILE A 54 34.48 -23.84 -10.00
C ILE A 54 34.14 -23.85 -11.48
N ALA A 55 32.99 -23.29 -11.78
CA ALA A 55 32.58 -23.06 -13.14
C ALA A 55 33.02 -21.66 -13.57
N GLY A 56 34.11 -21.60 -14.35
CA GLY A 56 34.61 -20.38 -14.97
C GLY A 56 36.09 -20.46 -15.35
N PRO A 57 36.58 -19.55 -16.22
CA PRO A 57 37.96 -19.55 -16.69
C PRO A 57 38.90 -19.22 -15.52
N THR A 58 39.87 -20.10 -15.26
CA THR A 58 40.97 -19.83 -14.34
C THR A 58 41.92 -18.85 -15.03
N LEU A 59 42.03 -17.64 -14.50
CA LEU A 59 42.98 -16.64 -14.98
C LEU A 59 44.21 -16.68 -14.10
N THR A 60 45.40 -16.73 -14.70
CA THR A 60 46.66 -16.65 -13.95
C THR A 60 46.78 -15.27 -13.33
N GLY A 61 46.77 -15.20 -11.99
CA GLY A 61 46.97 -13.95 -11.26
C GLY A 61 48.37 -13.41 -11.48
N ILE A 62 48.57 -12.12 -11.14
CA ILE A 62 49.85 -11.39 -11.27
C ILE A 62 51.02 -12.11 -10.55
N TYR A 63 50.73 -12.98 -9.58
CA TYR A 63 51.71 -13.76 -8.81
C TYR A 63 51.82 -15.25 -9.25
N GLY A 64 51.32 -15.61 -10.43
CA GLY A 64 51.42 -16.97 -10.97
C GLY A 64 50.49 -18.00 -10.31
N GLN A 65 49.58 -17.58 -9.44
CA GLN A 65 48.56 -18.45 -8.85
C GLN A 65 47.31 -18.47 -9.73
N PRO A 66 46.69 -19.64 -9.98
CA PRO A 66 45.42 -19.71 -10.66
C PRO A 66 44.35 -19.01 -9.81
N VAL A 67 43.77 -17.93 -10.32
CA VAL A 67 42.63 -17.25 -9.70
C VAL A 67 41.37 -17.72 -10.40
N PRO A 68 40.53 -18.53 -9.74
CA PRO A 68 39.25 -18.93 -10.29
C PRO A 68 38.31 -17.73 -10.37
N PHE A 69 37.79 -17.42 -11.56
CA PHE A 69 36.67 -16.50 -11.73
C PHE A 69 35.37 -17.31 -11.81
N PRO A 70 34.57 -17.39 -10.73
CA PRO A 70 33.35 -18.20 -10.70
C PRO A 70 32.20 -17.50 -11.46
N LEU A 71 32.36 -17.30 -12.77
CA LEU A 71 31.28 -16.79 -13.64
C LEU A 71 30.05 -17.69 -13.59
N GLY A 72 30.26 -18.98 -13.35
CA GLY A 72 29.20 -19.94 -13.17
C GLY A 72 28.37 -19.75 -11.91
N GLY A 73 28.99 -19.35 -10.80
CA GLY A 73 28.23 -19.00 -9.58
C GLY A 73 27.29 -17.81 -9.83
N LEU A 74 27.72 -16.84 -10.64
CA LEU A 74 26.90 -15.69 -11.04
C LEU A 74 25.75 -16.12 -11.95
N ILE A 75 26.00 -16.95 -12.96
CA ILE A 75 24.96 -17.44 -13.88
C ILE A 75 23.94 -18.29 -13.12
N THR A 76 24.38 -19.18 -12.25
CA THR A 76 23.50 -19.97 -11.38
C THR A 76 22.66 -19.05 -10.50
N ALA A 77 23.26 -18.05 -9.85
CA ALA A 77 22.52 -17.10 -9.01
C ALA A 77 21.43 -16.34 -9.79
N ILE A 78 21.72 -15.94 -11.03
CA ILE A 78 20.74 -15.29 -11.92
C ILE A 78 19.59 -16.25 -12.25
N ILE A 79 19.90 -17.49 -12.64
CA ILE A 79 18.87 -18.49 -12.96
C ILE A 79 18.02 -18.82 -11.73
N SER A 80 18.64 -19.01 -10.57
CA SER A 80 17.94 -19.23 -9.30
C SER A 80 17.04 -18.04 -8.96
N PHE A 81 17.48 -16.79 -9.16
CA PHE A 81 16.66 -15.60 -8.94
C PHE A 81 15.41 -15.58 -9.82
N PHE A 82 15.55 -15.86 -11.12
CA PHE A 82 14.40 -15.94 -12.04
C PHE A 82 13.47 -17.11 -11.68
N ALA A 83 14.01 -18.24 -11.22
CA ALA A 83 13.20 -19.36 -10.77
C ALA A 83 12.39 -19.05 -9.50
N VAL A 84 13.01 -18.40 -8.50
CA VAL A 84 12.29 -17.89 -7.32
C VAL A 84 11.16 -16.95 -7.76
N ALA A 85 11.45 -15.98 -8.63
CA ALA A 85 10.45 -15.03 -9.13
C ALA A 85 9.28 -15.74 -9.83
N LEU A 86 9.55 -16.76 -10.65
CA LEU A 86 8.52 -17.56 -11.32
C LEU A 86 7.64 -18.33 -10.32
N VAL A 87 8.24 -18.97 -9.31
CA VAL A 87 7.49 -19.70 -8.28
C VAL A 87 6.59 -18.75 -7.50
N VAL A 88 7.10 -17.59 -7.08
CA VAL A 88 6.29 -16.58 -6.37
C VAL A 88 5.18 -16.04 -7.25
N TYR A 89 5.47 -15.73 -8.52
CA TYR A 89 4.47 -15.26 -9.47
C TYR A 89 3.34 -16.28 -9.66
N PHE A 90 3.68 -17.55 -9.91
CA PHE A 90 2.70 -18.58 -10.21
C PHE A 90 1.86 -18.98 -8.98
N VAL A 91 2.49 -19.04 -7.79
CA VAL A 91 1.81 -19.48 -6.56
C VAL A 91 1.03 -18.37 -5.87
N PHE A 92 1.42 -17.09 -6.01
CA PHE A 92 0.75 -15.98 -5.31
C PHE A 92 0.10 -14.99 -6.26
N VAL A 93 0.85 -14.48 -7.25
CA VAL A 93 0.35 -13.41 -8.13
C VAL A 93 -0.76 -13.92 -9.03
N VAL A 94 -0.62 -15.09 -9.65
CA VAL A 94 -1.64 -15.69 -10.51
C VAL A 94 -2.96 -15.98 -9.76
N PRO A 95 -2.97 -16.70 -8.62
CA PRO A 95 -4.22 -16.94 -7.90
C PRO A 95 -4.80 -15.67 -7.29
N MET A 96 -3.97 -14.75 -6.79
CA MET A 96 -4.45 -13.47 -6.26
C MET A 96 -5.09 -12.63 -7.38
N ASN A 97 -4.47 -12.55 -8.56
CA ASN A 97 -5.07 -11.88 -9.73
C ASN A 97 -6.36 -12.58 -10.16
N LYS A 98 -6.37 -13.91 -10.26
CA LYS A 98 -7.60 -14.65 -10.60
C LYS A 98 -8.71 -14.50 -9.57
N TRP A 99 -8.39 -14.40 -8.28
CA TRP A 99 -9.38 -14.16 -7.23
C TRP A 99 -9.90 -12.73 -7.29
N LYS A 100 -9.03 -11.74 -7.49
CA LYS A 100 -9.44 -10.35 -7.72
C LYS A 100 -10.34 -10.22 -8.96
N GLU A 101 -9.98 -10.84 -10.07
CA GLU A 101 -10.80 -10.89 -11.29
C GLU A 101 -12.14 -11.58 -11.06
N ARG A 102 -12.17 -12.69 -10.30
CA ARG A 102 -13.43 -13.38 -9.96
C ARG A 102 -14.31 -12.59 -8.99
N GLN A 103 -13.72 -11.84 -8.07
CA GLN A 103 -14.47 -10.93 -7.20
C GLN A 103 -15.01 -9.75 -8.00
N ALA A 104 -14.22 -9.17 -8.91
CA ALA A 104 -14.68 -8.13 -9.83
C ALA A 104 -15.80 -8.63 -10.78
N ALA A 105 -15.70 -9.87 -11.28
CA ALA A 105 -16.70 -10.47 -12.16
C ALA A 105 -17.98 -10.91 -11.43
N LYS A 106 -17.87 -11.40 -10.18
CA LYS A 106 -19.04 -11.75 -9.35
C LYS A 106 -19.74 -10.53 -8.78
N ALA A 107 -19.02 -9.43 -8.57
CA ALA A 107 -19.61 -8.17 -8.12
C ALA A 107 -20.45 -7.50 -9.22
N GLY A 108 -20.24 -7.79 -10.51
CA GLY A 108 -21.03 -7.17 -11.61
C GLY A 108 -20.98 -5.64 -11.62
N VAL A 109 -20.10 -5.04 -10.83
CA VAL A 109 -19.97 -3.61 -10.59
C VAL A 109 -18.54 -3.26 -10.97
N VAL A 110 -18.43 -2.53 -12.07
CA VAL A 110 -17.35 -1.59 -12.31
C VAL A 110 -17.13 -0.83 -10.99
N GLU A 111 -15.95 -0.96 -10.37
CA GLU A 111 -15.56 -0.24 -9.13
C GLU A 111 -16.25 -0.66 -7.81
N GLU A 112 -16.08 -1.87 -7.27
CA GLU A 112 -16.50 -2.15 -5.88
C GLU A 112 -15.44 -2.83 -4.99
N THR A 113 -14.17 -2.58 -5.30
CA THR A 113 -13.16 -2.37 -4.23
C THR A 113 -12.62 -0.94 -4.26
N ALA A 114 -13.25 -0.07 -5.05
CA ALA A 114 -12.88 1.34 -5.23
C ALA A 114 -14.03 2.31 -4.90
N LYS A 115 -15.14 1.86 -4.29
CA LYS A 115 -16.32 2.72 -4.11
C LYS A 115 -17.17 2.43 -2.86
N LEU A 116 -16.55 2.02 -1.76
CA LEU A 116 -16.84 2.80 -0.56
C LEU A 116 -16.33 4.19 -0.94
N PRO A 117 -17.19 5.24 -1.00
CA PRO A 117 -16.71 6.53 -1.42
C PRO A 117 -15.50 6.85 -0.55
N THR A 118 -14.36 6.99 -1.21
CA THR A 118 -13.10 7.20 -0.49
C THR A 118 -13.32 8.38 0.44
N GLU A 119 -12.62 8.45 1.58
CA GLU A 119 -12.76 9.62 2.46
C GLU A 119 -12.62 10.93 1.66
N GLN A 120 -11.81 10.91 0.60
CA GLN A 120 -11.71 11.99 -0.38
C GLN A 120 -13.01 12.27 -1.15
N GLU A 121 -13.68 11.26 -1.70
CA GLU A 121 -14.98 11.41 -2.38
C GLU A 121 -16.10 11.88 -1.44
N LEU A 122 -16.13 11.38 -0.19
CA LEU A 122 -17.06 11.85 0.83
C LEU A 122 -16.79 13.31 1.19
N LEU A 123 -15.53 13.70 1.35
CA LEU A 123 -15.14 15.09 1.64
C LEU A 123 -15.48 16.02 0.47
N ILE A 124 -15.34 15.56 -0.78
CA ILE A 124 -15.78 16.32 -1.96
C ILE A 124 -17.31 16.50 -1.94
N GLN A 125 -18.07 15.43 -1.68
CA GLN A 125 -19.52 15.51 -1.56
C GLN A 125 -19.95 16.46 -0.42
N ILE A 126 -19.27 16.40 0.74
CA ILE A 126 -19.52 17.31 1.86
C ILE A 126 -19.21 18.76 1.49
N ARG A 127 -18.09 19.03 0.81
CA ARG A 127 -17.74 20.37 0.31
C ARG A 127 -18.84 20.90 -0.61
N ASP A 128 -19.25 20.10 -1.59
CA ASP A 128 -20.23 20.51 -2.59
C ASP A 128 -21.61 20.75 -1.97
N LEU A 129 -21.99 19.96 -0.94
CA LEU A 129 -23.21 20.19 -0.16
C LEU A 129 -23.12 21.46 0.71
N LEU A 130 -21.95 21.76 1.28
CA LEU A 130 -21.70 22.99 2.06
C LEU A 130 -21.75 24.25 1.18
N GLU A 131 -21.16 24.20 -0.02
CA GLU A 131 -21.22 25.30 -0.99
C GLU A 131 -22.65 25.56 -1.44
N LYS A 132 -23.44 24.50 -1.73
CA LYS A 132 -24.86 24.63 -2.07
C LYS A 132 -25.68 25.26 -0.95
N ASN A 133 -25.45 24.85 0.30
CA ASN A 133 -26.14 25.44 1.47
C ASN A 133 -25.73 26.90 1.72
N ASN A 134 -24.44 27.24 1.60
CA ASN A 134 -23.96 28.62 1.74
C ASN A 134 -24.51 29.51 0.63
N ALA A 135 -24.55 29.04 -0.62
CA ALA A 135 -25.15 29.77 -1.73
C ALA A 135 -26.65 30.03 -1.49
N ALA A 136 -27.40 29.04 -1.01
CA ALA A 136 -28.81 29.19 -0.65
C ALA A 136 -29.03 30.21 0.48
N SER A 137 -28.14 30.27 1.48
CA SER A 137 -28.23 31.26 2.57
C SER A 137 -27.94 32.71 2.13
N SER A 138 -27.21 32.89 1.03
CA SER A 138 -26.86 34.22 0.48
C SER A 138 -27.91 34.81 -0.46
N THR A 139 -28.92 34.02 -0.86
CA THR A 139 -29.96 34.41 -1.84
C THR A 139 -31.36 34.48 -1.21
N SER A 140 -31.48 34.69 0.12
CA SER A 140 -32.75 35.12 0.70
C SER A 140 -33.01 36.58 0.30
N PRO A 141 -34.05 36.90 -0.51
CA PRO A 141 -34.39 38.27 -0.80
C PRO A 141 -34.99 38.89 0.47
N ALA A 142 -34.45 40.04 0.89
CA ALA A 142 -35.11 40.91 1.84
C ALA A 142 -36.56 41.17 1.35
N PRO A 143 -37.59 41.00 2.19
CA PRO A 143 -38.96 41.28 1.77
C PRO A 143 -39.09 42.79 1.62
N ALA A 144 -39.20 43.25 0.37
CA ALA A 144 -39.48 44.63 0.04
C ALA A 144 -40.98 44.93 0.13
N ALA A 145 -41.29 46.06 0.77
CA ALA A 145 -42.49 46.87 0.61
C ALA A 145 -43.82 46.36 1.23
N ALA A 146 -44.01 46.65 2.52
CA ALA A 146 -45.33 47.01 3.03
C ALA A 146 -45.55 48.52 2.82
N THR A 147 -46.53 48.83 2.00
CA THR A 147 -47.01 50.15 1.61
C THR A 147 -47.83 50.81 2.73
N ASP A 148 -47.73 52.14 2.81
CA ASP A 148 -48.67 53.13 3.38
C ASP A 148 -48.77 53.43 4.91
N ALA A 149 -48.21 54.61 5.24
CA ALA A 149 -48.89 55.76 5.86
C ALA A 149 -49.15 55.77 7.40
N PRO A 150 -49.44 56.94 8.05
CA PRO A 150 -48.49 57.55 8.99
C PRO A 150 -49.06 57.83 10.40
N LEU A 151 -48.18 58.30 11.31
CA LEU A 151 -48.46 58.95 12.60
C LEU A 151 -49.17 58.12 13.69
N ARG A 152 -48.40 57.72 14.73
CA ARG A 152 -48.85 57.91 16.13
C ARG A 152 -47.69 57.93 17.13
N ARG A 153 -47.42 59.16 17.59
CA ARG A 153 -46.87 59.53 18.89
C ARG A 153 -47.48 58.69 20.02
N SER A 154 -46.67 58.00 20.83
CA SER A 154 -46.83 57.91 22.30
C SER A 154 -45.76 57.01 22.96
N GLN A 155 -44.97 57.63 23.85
CA GLN A 155 -44.54 57.10 25.17
C GLN A 155 -43.72 55.81 25.25
N ASN A 156 -42.42 55.91 25.56
CA ASN A 156 -41.91 55.81 26.95
C ASN A 156 -40.36 55.73 26.98
N THR A 157 -39.73 56.69 27.65
CA THR A 157 -38.43 56.57 28.35
C THR A 157 -38.60 55.68 29.60
N PRO A 158 -37.58 55.27 30.42
CA PRO A 158 -36.10 55.41 30.38
C PRO A 158 -35.40 54.08 30.84
N PRO A 159 -34.19 54.02 31.45
CA PRO A 159 -33.00 54.88 31.42
C PRO A 159 -31.71 54.14 30.99
N ALA A 160 -30.65 54.93 30.86
CA ALA A 160 -29.29 54.55 30.57
C ALA A 160 -28.57 53.82 31.72
N ALA A 161 -27.70 52.86 31.32
CA ALA A 161 -26.34 52.59 31.84
C ALA A 161 -26.19 52.24 33.35
N PRO A 162 -25.01 51.85 33.87
CA PRO A 162 -23.72 51.72 33.21
C PRO A 162 -22.92 50.43 33.51
N SER A 163 -21.88 50.30 32.69
CA SER A 163 -20.61 49.60 32.87
C SER A 163 -20.09 49.46 34.30
N ALA A 164 -19.61 48.26 34.62
CA ALA A 164 -18.38 47.99 35.37
C ALA A 164 -17.90 46.57 35.03
#